data_AF-A0A943LV80-F1
#
_entry.id   AF-A0A943LV80-F1
#
_cell.length_a   1.000
_cell.length_b   1.000
_cell.length_c   1.000
_cell.angle_alpha   90.00
_cell.angle_beta   90.00
_cell.angle_gamma   90.00
#
_symmetry.space_group_name_H-M   'P 1'
#
loop_
_entity.id
_entity.type
_entity.pdbx_description
1 polymer ?
#
loop_
_entity_poly.entity_id
_entity_poly.type
_entity_poly.pdbx_seq_one_letter_code
_entity_poly.pdbx_strand_id
1 'polypeptide(L)'
;MKKLLRYMLCALAGAAALGLTACNDSDDTPPGEDPVVVPPPEAIGTYSFDGTKGDIVDGVYTEDDYDLQFIFSPQMMTSAIETYFIIGVHRYWVGQTVDAEQVYHNDDYLFVYEDPWYLYTQYKKVTGSIYIDRKGDRFTVELDLHLHDGKPFTASFTGELRNGLDTEE
;
A
#
# COMPACT_ATOMS: atom_id res chain seq x y z
N MET A 1 1.12 26.38 13.67
CA MET A 1 0.88 27.31 12.54
C MET A 1 1.09 26.55 11.23
N LYS A 2 -0.01 26.43 10.47
CA LYS A 2 -0.20 25.90 9.10
C LYS A 2 1.05 25.48 8.32
N LYS A 3 1.10 24.19 7.95
CA LYS A 3 1.73 23.52 6.80
C LYS A 3 1.45 22.01 7.06
N LEU A 4 0.81 21.19 6.24
CA LEU A 4 0.48 21.24 4.83
C LEU A 4 -0.89 20.56 4.61
N LEU A 5 -1.89 21.37 4.27
CA LEU A 5 -3.08 20.90 3.56
C LEU A 5 -2.70 20.90 2.08
N ARG A 6 -2.33 19.75 1.52
CA ARG A 6 -1.97 19.62 0.09
C ARG A 6 -2.41 18.30 -0.52
N TYR A 7 -3.68 17.95 -0.38
CA TYR A 7 -4.32 17.00 -1.30
C TYR A 7 -5.77 17.42 -1.51
N MET A 8 -5.97 18.44 -2.35
CA MET A 8 -7.28 18.75 -2.90
C MET A 8 -7.14 19.42 -4.27
N LEU A 9 -7.85 18.85 -5.25
CA LEU A 9 -8.14 19.33 -6.61
C LEU A 9 -7.02 19.33 -7.66
N CYS A 10 -7.21 18.49 -8.68
CA CYS A 10 -7.39 18.99 -10.04
C CYS A 10 -8.40 18.12 -10.80
N ALA A 11 -9.43 18.79 -11.31
CA ALA A 11 -10.54 18.23 -12.07
C ALA A 11 -10.21 18.06 -13.56
N LEU A 12 -11.05 17.25 -14.22
CA LEU A 12 -11.23 17.04 -15.65
C LEU A 12 -10.81 18.23 -16.55
N ALA A 13 -10.07 17.93 -17.62
CA ALA A 13 -10.53 18.11 -19.02
C ALA A 13 -9.42 17.82 -20.04
N GLY A 14 -9.73 16.95 -21.01
CA GLY A 14 -9.50 17.21 -22.43
C GLY A 14 -8.12 16.93 -23.02
N ALA A 15 -8.05 15.88 -23.85
CA ALA A 15 -7.36 15.95 -25.15
C ALA A 15 -7.84 14.81 -26.05
N ALA A 16 -9.00 14.99 -26.68
CA ALA A 16 -9.24 14.41 -27.99
C ALA A 16 -8.62 15.35 -29.02
N ALA A 17 -7.54 14.93 -29.69
CA ALA A 17 -7.02 15.64 -30.84
C ALA A 17 -6.33 14.67 -31.82
N LEU A 18 -7.10 14.34 -32.85
CA LEU A 18 -6.70 14.33 -34.26
C LEU A 18 -5.57 13.38 -34.70
N GLY A 19 -5.98 12.18 -35.12
CA GLY A 19 -5.27 11.46 -36.17
C GLY A 19 -5.42 12.21 -37.50
N LEU A 20 -4.35 12.86 -37.94
CA LEU A 20 -4.14 13.22 -39.34
C LEU A 20 -2.92 12.44 -39.82
N THR A 21 -3.16 11.44 -40.67
CA THR A 21 -2.12 10.76 -41.42
C THR A 21 -1.61 11.72 -42.50
N ALA A 22 -0.45 12.32 -42.25
CA ALA A 22 0.35 12.96 -43.29
C ALA A 22 1.54 12.06 -43.56
N CYS A 23 1.45 11.27 -44.64
CA CYS A 23 2.59 10.61 -45.23
C CYS A 23 3.59 11.69 -45.67
N ASN A 24 4.80 11.65 -45.14
CA ASN A 24 5.94 12.29 -45.78
C ASN A 24 7.13 11.35 -45.70
N ASP A 25 7.52 10.82 -46.86
CA ASP A 25 8.77 10.10 -47.10
C ASP A 25 9.94 11.02 -46.76
N SER A 26 10.63 10.73 -45.66
CA SER A 26 11.99 11.20 -45.35
C SER A 26 12.51 10.35 -44.19
N ASP A 27 12.90 9.11 -44.49
CA ASP A 27 13.61 8.22 -43.57
C ASP A 27 15.05 8.73 -43.38
N ASP A 28 15.24 9.64 -42.43
CA ASP A 28 16.55 10.02 -41.87
C ASP A 28 16.46 10.21 -40.35
N THR A 29 15.54 9.48 -39.69
CA THR A 29 15.52 9.39 -38.23
C THR A 29 16.53 8.31 -37.84
N PRO A 30 17.57 8.59 -37.03
CA PRO A 30 18.38 7.55 -36.42
C PRO A 30 17.43 6.56 -35.73
N PRO A 31 17.69 5.23 -35.77
CA PRO A 31 16.86 4.28 -35.04
C PRO A 31 16.73 4.79 -33.60
N GLY A 32 15.51 5.16 -33.19
CA GLY A 32 15.27 5.53 -31.80
C GLY A 32 15.78 4.40 -30.93
N GLU A 33 16.51 4.71 -29.87
CA GLU A 33 16.95 3.69 -28.92
C GLU A 33 15.73 2.85 -28.53
N ASP A 34 15.84 1.53 -28.66
CA ASP A 34 14.77 0.62 -28.27
C ASP A 34 14.33 1.01 -26.86
N PRO A 35 13.03 1.20 -26.60
CA PRO A 35 12.56 1.63 -25.29
C PRO A 35 13.10 0.65 -24.25
N VAL A 36 13.84 1.19 -23.27
CA VAL A 36 14.39 0.41 -22.16
C VAL A 36 13.21 -0.25 -21.45
N VAL A 37 13.06 -1.55 -21.63
CA VAL A 37 12.04 -2.34 -20.95
C VAL A 37 12.49 -2.48 -19.49
N VAL A 38 12.00 -1.60 -18.63
CA VAL A 38 12.15 -1.76 -17.18
C VAL A 38 11.27 -2.94 -16.77
N PRO A 39 11.84 -4.01 -16.18
CA PRO A 39 11.04 -5.13 -15.73
C PRO A 39 10.03 -4.66 -14.68
N PRO A 40 8.83 -5.24 -14.63
CA PRO A 40 7.89 -4.94 -13.56
C PRO A 40 8.54 -5.24 -12.20
N PRO A 41 8.26 -4.43 -11.18
CA PRO A 41 8.81 -4.65 -9.85
C PRO A 41 8.36 -6.01 -9.28
N GLU A 42 9.25 -6.68 -8.56
CA GLU A 42 8.98 -7.99 -7.97
C GLU A 42 8.03 -7.88 -6.77
N ALA A 43 7.13 -8.84 -6.63
CA ALA A 43 6.26 -8.94 -5.47
C ALA A 43 7.05 -9.33 -4.21
N ILE A 44 6.85 -8.58 -3.12
CA ILE A 44 7.46 -8.81 -1.81
C ILE A 44 6.53 -9.56 -0.84
N GLY A 45 5.26 -9.70 -1.20
CA GLY A 45 4.22 -10.35 -0.41
C GLY A 45 2.93 -10.49 -1.20
N THR A 46 1.87 -10.92 -0.52
CA THR A 46 0.54 -11.09 -1.14
C THR A 46 -0.55 -10.53 -0.25
N TYR A 47 -1.64 -10.09 -0.85
CA TYR A 47 -2.87 -9.76 -0.15
C TYR A 47 -4.09 -10.27 -0.91
N SER A 48 -5.24 -10.34 -0.25
CA SER A 48 -6.51 -10.67 -0.87
C SER A 48 -7.62 -9.84 -0.25
N PHE A 49 -8.40 -9.16 -1.09
CA PHE A 49 -9.61 -8.45 -0.67
C PHE A 49 -10.84 -9.10 -1.32
N ASP A 50 -11.78 -9.57 -0.50
CA ASP A 50 -13.01 -10.22 -0.95
C ASP A 50 -12.77 -11.37 -1.95
N GLY A 51 -11.74 -12.17 -1.66
CA GLY A 51 -11.29 -13.29 -2.51
C GLY A 51 -10.48 -12.91 -3.76
N THR A 52 -10.34 -11.62 -4.07
CA THR A 52 -9.48 -11.14 -5.16
C THR A 52 -8.05 -11.01 -4.66
N LYS A 53 -7.16 -11.85 -5.19
CA LYS A 53 -5.73 -11.85 -4.84
C LYS A 53 -4.97 -10.73 -5.56
N GLY A 54 -4.03 -10.13 -4.87
CA GLY A 54 -3.08 -9.17 -5.40
C GLY A 54 -1.68 -9.36 -4.81
N ASP A 55 -0.69 -8.80 -5.50
CA ASP A 55 0.69 -8.78 -5.04
C ASP A 55 0.93 -7.53 -4.19
N ILE A 56 1.78 -7.66 -3.17
CA ILE A 56 2.38 -6.51 -2.50
C ILE A 56 3.68 -6.24 -3.25
N VAL A 57 3.81 -5.03 -3.80
CA VAL A 57 4.99 -4.62 -4.59
C VAL A 57 5.93 -3.76 -3.77
N ASP A 58 5.38 -2.86 -2.95
CA ASP A 58 6.17 -1.99 -2.07
C ASP A 58 5.49 -1.85 -0.71
N GLY A 59 6.29 -1.51 0.28
CA GLY A 59 5.83 -1.24 1.62
C GLY A 59 6.83 -0.43 2.41
N VAL A 60 6.32 0.25 3.43
CA VAL A 60 7.11 1.00 4.39
C VAL A 60 6.61 0.70 5.78
N TYR A 61 7.49 0.83 6.76
CA TYR A 61 7.09 0.85 8.16
C TYR A 61 7.37 2.21 8.78
N THR A 62 6.62 2.54 9.82
CA THR A 62 6.92 3.66 10.70
C THR A 62 6.75 3.18 12.14
N GLU A 63 7.55 3.68 13.04
CA GLU A 63 7.43 3.34 14.46
C GLU A 63 7.61 4.58 15.35
N ASP A 64 6.96 4.53 16.50
CA ASP A 64 7.21 5.44 17.62
C ASP A 64 7.39 4.65 18.93
N ASP A 65 7.28 5.34 20.06
CA ASP A 65 7.44 4.70 21.38
C ASP A 65 6.36 3.64 21.66
N TYR A 66 5.19 3.74 21.03
CA TYR A 66 4.02 2.92 21.32
C TYR A 66 3.67 1.99 20.17
N ASP A 67 3.74 2.44 18.93
CA ASP A 67 3.15 1.76 17.78
C ASP A 67 4.20 1.35 16.74
N LEU A 68 3.91 0.24 16.07
CA LEU A 68 4.59 -0.19 14.85
C LEU A 68 3.52 -0.30 13.75
N GLN A 69 3.68 0.50 12.70
CA GLN A 69 2.72 0.61 11.61
C GLN A 69 3.37 0.33 10.26
N PHE A 70 2.59 -0.21 9.34
CA PHE A 70 3.00 -0.55 7.99
C PHE A 70 2.00 0.00 6.98
N ILE A 71 2.51 0.42 5.83
CA ILE A 71 1.72 0.69 4.63
C ILE A 71 2.23 -0.27 3.56
N PHE A 72 1.31 -0.96 2.90
CA PHE A 72 1.61 -1.88 1.80
C PHE A 72 0.78 -1.51 0.57
N SER A 73 1.36 -1.67 -0.61
CA SER A 73 0.68 -1.36 -1.86
C SER A 73 1.07 -2.35 -2.98
N PRO A 74 0.16 -2.64 -3.93
CA PRO A 74 0.50 -3.26 -5.21
C PRO A 74 1.27 -2.34 -6.17
N GLN A 75 1.59 -1.11 -5.76
CA GLN A 75 2.30 -0.11 -6.55
C GLN A 75 3.57 0.34 -5.84
N MET A 76 4.61 0.70 -6.60
CA MET A 76 5.77 1.37 -6.04
C MET A 76 5.35 2.68 -5.37
N MET A 77 5.74 2.90 -4.11
CA MET A 77 5.37 4.09 -3.35
C MET A 77 6.28 5.29 -3.66
N THR A 78 6.64 5.46 -4.94
CA THR A 78 7.37 6.62 -5.49
C THR A 78 6.44 7.58 -6.25
N SER A 79 5.17 7.23 -6.41
CA SER A 79 4.12 8.01 -7.05
C SER A 79 2.88 8.11 -6.15
N ALA A 80 1.82 8.78 -6.62
CA ALA A 80 0.51 8.63 -6.01
C ALA A 80 0.10 7.15 -6.08
N ILE A 81 -0.33 6.60 -4.95
CA ILE A 81 -0.85 5.24 -4.84
C ILE A 81 -2.38 5.30 -4.72
N GLU A 82 -3.07 4.44 -5.47
CA GLU A 82 -4.54 4.39 -5.48
C GLU A 82 -5.08 3.18 -4.72
N THR A 83 -4.24 2.18 -4.46
CA THR A 83 -4.59 0.99 -3.70
C THR A 83 -3.54 0.75 -2.64
N TYR A 84 -3.97 0.62 -1.38
CA TYR A 84 -3.07 0.34 -0.27
C TYR A 84 -3.85 -0.19 0.94
N PHE A 85 -3.13 -0.81 1.86
CA PHE A 85 -3.64 -1.05 3.21
C PHE A 85 -2.63 -0.60 4.25
N ILE A 86 -3.16 -0.21 5.40
CA ILE A 86 -2.39 0.17 6.58
C ILE A 86 -2.73 -0.83 7.68
N ILE A 87 -1.70 -1.34 8.35
CA ILE A 87 -1.87 -2.13 9.57
C ILE A 87 -0.91 -1.62 10.63
N GLY A 88 -1.43 -1.40 11.83
CA GLY A 88 -0.64 -1.03 12.98
C GLY A 88 -1.02 -1.85 14.20
N VAL A 89 -0.04 -2.11 15.06
CA VAL A 89 -0.26 -2.68 16.39
C VAL A 89 0.54 -1.90 17.41
N HIS A 90 0.01 -1.84 18.63
CA HIS A 90 0.80 -1.39 19.76
C HIS A 90 1.95 -2.39 19.97
N ARG A 91 3.18 -1.88 20.14
CA ARG A 91 4.45 -2.63 20.20
C ARG A 91 4.48 -3.77 21.22
N TYR A 92 3.69 -3.73 22.29
CA TYR A 92 3.66 -4.84 23.24
C TYR A 92 3.03 -6.12 22.64
N TRP A 93 2.26 -6.00 21.56
CA TRP A 93 1.72 -7.13 20.80
C TRP A 93 2.69 -7.74 19.79
N VAL A 94 3.82 -7.08 19.50
CA VAL A 94 4.79 -7.60 18.51
C VAL A 94 5.30 -8.98 18.97
N GLY A 95 5.29 -9.93 18.04
CA GLY A 95 5.62 -11.33 18.26
C GLY A 95 4.45 -12.18 18.78
N GLN A 96 3.25 -11.60 18.95
CA GLN A 96 2.04 -12.28 19.40
C GLN A 96 0.95 -12.25 18.31
N THR A 97 0.10 -13.28 18.29
CA THR A 97 -1.13 -13.24 17.49
C THR A 97 -2.21 -12.52 18.29
N VAL A 98 -2.71 -11.42 17.73
CA VAL A 98 -3.79 -10.61 18.28
C VAL A 98 -5.10 -11.03 17.64
N ASP A 99 -6.09 -11.34 18.48
CA ASP A 99 -7.48 -11.44 18.04
C ASP A 99 -8.13 -10.05 18.12
N ALA A 100 -8.44 -9.46 16.97
CA ALA A 100 -8.98 -8.11 16.84
C ALA A 100 -10.36 -7.94 17.53
N GLU A 101 -11.06 -9.03 17.85
CA GLU A 101 -12.31 -8.99 18.62
C GLU A 101 -12.09 -8.81 20.12
N GLN A 102 -10.91 -9.19 20.63
CA GLN A 102 -10.61 -9.25 22.07
C GLN A 102 -9.82 -8.06 22.59
N VAL A 103 -9.42 -7.14 21.70
CA VAL A 103 -8.55 -5.99 22.01
C VAL A 103 -9.25 -4.65 21.73
N TYR A 104 -8.69 -3.57 22.26
CA TYR A 104 -9.25 -2.23 22.13
C TYR A 104 -8.95 -1.63 20.74
N HIS A 105 -9.98 -1.51 19.92
CA HIS A 105 -9.89 -0.88 18.61
C HIS A 105 -9.37 0.56 18.66
N ASN A 106 -8.41 0.89 17.79
CA ASN A 106 -7.65 2.16 17.71
C ASN A 106 -6.65 2.43 18.84
N ASP A 107 -6.71 1.68 19.94
CA ASP A 107 -5.70 1.75 20.99
C ASP A 107 -4.65 0.64 20.83
N ASP A 108 -5.10 -0.57 20.46
CA ASP A 108 -4.25 -1.77 20.37
C ASP A 108 -3.89 -2.12 18.93
N TYR A 109 -4.74 -1.73 17.97
CA TYR A 109 -4.51 -1.93 16.54
C TYR A 109 -5.19 -0.86 15.68
N LEU A 110 -4.68 -0.73 14.45
CA LEU A 110 -5.16 0.10 13.36
C LEU A 110 -5.29 -0.76 12.10
N PHE A 111 -6.39 -0.62 11.35
CA PHE A 111 -6.48 -1.18 9.99
C PHE A 111 -7.17 -0.19 9.04
N VAL A 112 -6.61 -0.03 7.83
CA VAL A 112 -7.21 0.73 6.73
C VAL A 112 -7.03 -0.07 5.45
N TYR A 113 -8.03 -0.07 4.57
CA TYR A 113 -7.89 -0.51 3.19
C TYR A 113 -8.55 0.51 2.27
N GLU A 114 -7.84 0.93 1.23
CA GLU A 114 -8.38 1.81 0.19
C GLU A 114 -8.00 1.28 -1.18
N ASP A 115 -8.98 1.30 -2.09
CA ASP A 115 -8.81 1.15 -3.52
C ASP A 115 -9.73 2.17 -4.25
N PRO A 116 -9.70 2.28 -5.59
CA PRO A 116 -10.52 3.24 -6.33
C PRO A 116 -12.04 3.17 -6.06
N TRP A 117 -12.54 2.05 -5.54
CA TRP A 117 -13.96 1.79 -5.31
C TRP A 117 -14.35 1.64 -3.84
N TYR A 118 -13.43 1.24 -2.98
CA TYR A 118 -13.69 0.90 -1.60
C TYR A 118 -12.77 1.65 -0.64
N LEU A 119 -13.37 2.16 0.45
CA LEU A 119 -12.64 2.75 1.56
C LEU A 119 -13.13 2.14 2.88
N TYR A 120 -12.23 1.42 3.54
CA TYR A 120 -12.39 0.90 4.89
C TYR A 120 -11.49 1.72 5.81
N THR A 121 -12.12 2.60 6.60
CA THR A 121 -11.40 3.52 7.49
C THR A 121 -11.04 2.86 8.81
N GLN A 122 -10.05 3.45 9.49
CA GLN A 122 -9.63 3.06 10.83
C GLN A 122 -10.74 3.16 11.90
N TYR A 123 -11.83 3.87 11.64
CA TYR A 123 -12.90 4.03 12.61
C TYR A 123 -13.89 2.86 12.62
N LYS A 124 -13.68 1.88 11.73
CA LYS A 124 -14.48 0.67 11.63
C LYS A 124 -13.65 -0.51 12.10
N LYS A 125 -14.17 -1.21 13.12
CA LYS A 125 -13.56 -2.43 13.64
C LYS A 125 -13.46 -3.50 12.56
N VAL A 126 -12.38 -4.26 12.62
CA VAL A 126 -12.26 -5.56 11.95
C VAL A 126 -12.32 -6.66 13.00
N THR A 127 -12.59 -7.88 12.56
CA THR A 127 -12.46 -9.08 13.38
C THR A 127 -11.44 -10.02 12.75
N GLY A 128 -11.02 -11.07 13.47
CA GLY A 128 -10.00 -12.01 13.00
C GLY A 128 -8.62 -11.76 13.60
N SER A 129 -7.59 -12.29 12.95
CA SER A 129 -6.24 -12.36 13.50
C SER A 129 -5.25 -11.39 12.84
N ILE A 130 -4.44 -10.75 13.69
CA ILE A 130 -3.32 -9.89 13.31
C ILE A 130 -2.06 -10.49 13.93
N TYR A 131 -1.05 -10.77 13.11
CA TYR A 131 0.27 -11.17 13.59
C TYR A 131 1.35 -10.30 12.96
N ILE A 132 2.14 -9.66 13.81
CA ILE A 132 3.27 -8.83 13.41
C ILE A 132 4.47 -9.21 14.28
N ASP A 133 5.58 -9.58 13.65
CA ASP A 133 6.85 -9.87 14.32
C ASP A 133 7.99 -9.05 13.71
N ARG A 134 9.05 -8.83 14.50
CA ARG A 134 10.25 -8.10 14.09
C ARG A 134 11.50 -8.80 14.56
N LYS A 135 12.45 -9.01 13.64
CA LYS A 135 13.80 -9.54 13.92
C LYS A 135 14.84 -8.65 13.23
N GLY A 136 15.38 -7.68 13.97
CA GLY A 136 16.20 -6.62 13.39
C GLY A 136 15.34 -5.76 12.46
N ASP A 137 15.77 -5.60 11.21
CA ASP A 137 15.03 -4.83 10.20
C ASP A 137 14.12 -5.69 9.32
N ARG A 138 14.03 -6.99 9.65
CA ARG A 138 13.14 -7.94 8.98
C ARG A 138 11.83 -8.08 9.76
N PHE A 139 10.72 -7.95 9.06
CA PHE A 139 9.37 -8.04 9.60
C PHE A 139 8.63 -9.26 9.04
N THR A 140 7.69 -9.76 9.81
CA THR A 140 6.64 -10.67 9.34
C THR A 140 5.30 -10.03 9.64
N VAL A 141 4.41 -9.96 8.64
CA VAL A 141 3.04 -9.47 8.77
C VAL A 141 2.12 -10.52 8.18
N GLU A 142 1.22 -11.06 8.99
CA GLU A 142 0.21 -12.03 8.60
C GLU A 142 -1.16 -11.56 9.10
N LEU A 143 -2.11 -11.39 8.19
CA LEU A 143 -3.46 -10.92 8.46
C LEU A 143 -4.48 -11.93 7.95
N ASP A 144 -5.47 -12.23 8.79
CA ASP A 144 -6.69 -12.94 8.41
C ASP A 144 -7.87 -12.24 9.08
N LEU A 145 -8.46 -11.30 8.36
CA LEU A 145 -9.42 -10.33 8.88
C LEU A 145 -10.77 -10.48 8.20
N HIS A 146 -11.82 -10.13 8.93
CA HIS A 146 -13.12 -9.80 8.36
C HIS A 146 -13.40 -8.32 8.59
N LEU A 147 -13.73 -7.62 7.52
CA LEU A 147 -14.05 -6.20 7.55
C LEU A 147 -15.45 -5.97 8.16
N HIS A 148 -15.78 -4.72 8.46
CA HIS A 148 -17.04 -4.39 9.16
C HIS A 148 -18.33 -4.79 8.43
N ASP A 149 -18.26 -5.09 7.12
CA ASP A 149 -19.35 -5.61 6.30
C ASP A 149 -19.26 -7.14 6.09
N GLY A 150 -18.32 -7.81 6.77
CA GLY A 150 -18.11 -9.25 6.72
C GLY A 150 -17.20 -9.73 5.59
N LYS A 151 -16.70 -8.84 4.72
CA LYS A 151 -15.80 -9.26 3.64
C LYS A 151 -14.45 -9.71 4.18
N PRO A 152 -13.87 -10.80 3.64
CA PRO A 152 -12.56 -11.27 4.08
C PRO A 152 -11.45 -10.37 3.51
N PHE A 153 -10.41 -10.15 4.32
CA PHE A 153 -9.16 -9.53 3.92
C PHE A 153 -8.00 -10.34 4.49
N THR A 154 -7.07 -10.77 3.65
CA THR A 154 -5.85 -11.45 4.10
C THR A 154 -4.60 -10.79 3.54
N ALA A 155 -3.48 -10.88 4.25
CA ALA A 155 -2.18 -10.43 3.76
C ALA A 155 -1.05 -11.26 4.38
N SER A 156 0.01 -11.49 3.61
CA SER A 156 1.22 -12.18 4.05
C SER A 156 2.44 -11.47 3.48
N PHE A 157 3.35 -11.07 4.36
CA PHE A 157 4.62 -10.45 4.04
C PHE A 157 5.70 -10.95 5.00
N THR A 158 6.88 -11.27 4.47
CA THR A 158 8.08 -11.46 5.29
C THR A 158 9.30 -10.93 4.55
N GLY A 159 9.86 -9.83 5.05
CA GLY A 159 10.92 -9.11 4.34
C GLY A 159 11.49 -7.96 5.16
N GLU A 160 12.48 -7.30 4.60
CA GLU A 160 12.96 -6.02 5.12
C GLU A 160 12.11 -4.91 4.50
N LEU A 161 11.90 -3.84 5.27
CA LEU A 161 11.19 -2.65 4.79
C LEU A 161 12.01 -1.42 5.16
N ARG A 162 11.90 -0.39 4.32
CA ARG A 162 12.45 0.93 4.66
C ARG A 162 11.55 1.64 5.67
N ASN A 163 12.16 2.45 6.52
CA ASN A 163 11.42 3.36 7.38
C ASN A 163 10.83 4.49 6.53
N GLY A 164 9.52 4.70 6.60
CA GLY A 164 8.80 5.74 5.85
C GLY A 164 9.11 7.17 6.32
N LEU A 165 9.71 7.34 7.50
CA LEU A 165 10.16 8.63 8.01
C LEU A 165 11.60 8.99 7.61
N ASP A 166 12.37 8.01 7.13
CA ASP A 166 13.73 8.24 6.65
C ASP A 166 13.62 8.84 5.25
N THR A 167 13.57 10.17 5.17
CA THR A 167 13.79 10.88 3.91
C THR A 167 15.28 10.85 3.64
N GLU A 168 15.71 10.19 2.57
CA GLU A 168 17.05 10.43 2.03
C GLU A 168 17.18 11.94 1.74
N GLU A 169 18.14 12.60 2.39
CA GLU A 169 18.54 14.00 2.12
C GLU A 169 19.26 14.13 0.78
#